data_AF-L0HIA5-F1
#
_entry.id   AF-L0HIA5-F1
#
_cell.length_a   1.000
_cell.length_b   1.000
_cell.length_c   1.000
_cell.angle_alpha   90.00
_cell.angle_beta   90.00
_cell.angle_gamma   90.00
#
_symmetry.space_group_name_H-M   'P 1'
#
loop_
_entity.id
_entity.type
_entity.pdbx_description
1 polymer ?
#
loop_
_entity_poly.entity_id
_entity_poly.type
_entity_poly.pdbx_seq_one_letter_code
_entity_poly.pdbx_strand_id
1 'polypeptide(L)'
;MEKGNKDMNRLWWMASAVVLLFVALAVGPVAANYNVTPYSNSAPYTNNHTYIPMANPPIRFSSTYLGDPYYYVNLTKPTGGLNALHITNNTADFKGFCDQTNALSGTFYVSDTGGKGGEDDIILLIAVNSSEPTDISNFSINIKERGYYWIPTSTGSPNQTVVYKDPSIDVTLNADNYLENNSVDLFQKWKFAPTAEYPIYCDQDMGSGSLLFKFIVVDNKIGTINGTWYNAKYDPDLIYNNGTTKIEYNILSAPSDKARIAFNVYAANNQTSLGKESLAPGINWLNMVYSYDQRTDGLIKPNSSGWLVIPPSE
;
A
#
# COMPACT_ATOMS: atom_id res chain seq x y z
N MET A 1 61.40 32.98 -36.14
CA MET A 1 61.29 32.23 -34.87
C MET A 1 59.82 31.89 -34.65
N GLU A 2 59.36 30.80 -35.25
CA GLU A 2 57.94 30.40 -35.27
C GLU A 2 57.75 29.09 -34.49
N LYS A 3 58.35 29.03 -33.29
CA LYS A 3 58.39 27.83 -32.45
C LYS A 3 57.60 27.96 -31.14
N GLY A 4 57.05 29.15 -30.83
CA GLY A 4 56.42 29.43 -29.53
C GLY A 4 54.91 29.16 -29.43
N ASN A 5 54.16 29.18 -30.54
CA ASN A 5 52.69 29.15 -30.47
C ASN A 5 52.08 27.74 -30.50
N LYS A 6 52.79 26.73 -31.04
CA LYS A 6 52.29 25.34 -31.06
C LYS A 6 52.40 24.66 -29.70
N ASP A 7 53.45 24.98 -28.93
CA ASP A 7 53.70 24.35 -27.63
C ASP A 7 52.78 24.93 -26.55
N MET A 8 52.46 26.22 -26.61
CA MET A 8 51.54 26.87 -25.67
C MET A 8 50.11 26.31 -25.81
N ASN A 9 49.61 26.13 -27.04
CA ASN A 9 48.28 25.54 -27.25
C ASN A 9 48.21 24.09 -26.76
N ARG A 10 49.26 23.28 -26.93
CA ARG A 10 49.31 21.90 -26.40
C ARG A 10 49.32 21.86 -24.87
N LEU A 11 49.98 22.82 -24.22
CA LEU A 11 50.03 22.93 -22.77
C LEU A 11 48.66 23.26 -22.16
N TRP A 12 47.89 24.16 -22.80
CA TRP A 12 46.54 24.50 -22.38
C TRP A 12 45.54 23.35 -22.55
N TRP A 13 45.65 22.56 -23.64
CA TRP A 13 44.82 21.36 -23.82
C TRP A 13 45.14 20.25 -22.81
N MET A 14 46.43 20.05 -22.47
CA MET A 14 46.83 19.06 -21.47
C MET A 14 46.43 19.48 -20.05
N ALA A 15 46.51 20.76 -19.71
CA ALA A 15 46.04 21.27 -18.41
C ALA A 15 44.53 21.04 -18.24
N SER A 16 43.73 21.33 -19.27
CA SER A 16 42.28 21.09 -19.26
C SER A 16 41.93 19.60 -19.17
N ALA A 17 42.65 18.73 -19.88
CA ALA A 17 42.42 17.29 -19.83
C ALA A 17 42.79 16.68 -18.47
N VAL A 18 43.87 17.17 -17.84
CA VAL A 18 44.29 16.72 -16.50
C VAL A 18 43.30 17.20 -15.44
N VAL A 19 42.79 18.43 -15.52
CA VAL A 19 41.74 18.92 -14.60
C VAL A 19 40.44 18.11 -14.76
N LEU A 20 40.02 17.78 -15.99
CA LEU A 20 38.86 16.90 -16.22
C LEU A 20 39.08 15.47 -15.70
N LEU A 21 40.29 14.94 -15.81
CA LEU A 21 40.63 13.61 -15.28
C LEU A 21 40.66 13.60 -13.74
N PHE A 22 41.11 14.67 -13.09
CA PHE A 22 41.05 14.80 -11.63
C PHE A 22 39.62 15.03 -11.12
N VAL A 23 38.75 15.72 -11.87
CA VAL A 23 37.31 15.82 -11.53
C VAL A 23 36.61 14.46 -11.69
N ALA A 24 36.95 13.68 -12.71
CA ALA A 24 36.40 12.34 -12.91
C ALA A 24 36.87 11.31 -11.86
N LEU A 25 38.06 11.50 -11.27
CA LEU A 25 38.62 10.62 -10.23
C LEU A 25 38.29 11.06 -8.79
N ALA A 26 37.80 12.29 -8.60
CA ALA A 26 37.36 12.80 -7.30
C ALA A 26 35.91 12.42 -6.95
N VAL A 27 35.15 11.84 -7.88
CA VAL A 27 33.87 11.20 -7.57
C VAL A 27 34.12 9.75 -7.18
N GLY A 28 34.80 9.54 -6.05
CA GLY A 28 34.71 8.25 -5.38
C GLY A 28 33.23 8.02 -5.03
N PRO A 29 32.70 6.79 -5.14
CA PRO A 29 31.43 6.50 -4.50
C PRO A 29 31.64 6.80 -3.02
N VAL A 30 31.08 7.90 -2.54
CA VAL A 30 30.77 8.02 -1.12
C VAL A 30 29.83 6.83 -0.90
N ALA A 31 30.34 5.79 -0.27
CA ALA A 31 29.50 4.85 0.43
C ALA A 31 28.68 5.73 1.35
N ALA A 32 27.44 6.03 0.94
CA ALA A 32 26.52 6.77 1.75
C ALA A 32 26.44 5.97 3.04
N ASN A 33 27.00 6.53 4.12
CA ASN A 33 26.56 6.14 5.44
C ASN A 33 25.06 6.30 5.37
N TYR A 34 24.34 5.17 5.37
CA TYR A 34 22.90 5.10 5.38
C TYR A 34 22.44 5.52 6.79
N ASN A 35 22.76 6.77 7.14
CA ASN A 35 22.07 7.51 8.17
C ASN A 35 20.69 7.69 7.58
N VAL A 36 19.79 6.74 7.89
CA VAL A 36 18.36 6.87 7.64
C VAL A 36 17.88 8.07 8.46
N THR A 37 18.11 9.28 7.94
CA THR A 37 17.21 10.38 8.20
C THR A 37 15.89 9.97 7.56
N PRO A 38 14.79 9.80 8.32
CA PRO A 38 13.56 9.16 7.84
C PRO A 38 12.78 10.01 6.82
N TYR A 39 13.37 11.11 6.38
CA TYR A 39 12.70 12.16 5.64
C TYR A 39 13.73 12.97 4.88
N SER A 40 14.32 12.38 3.84
CA SER A 40 14.54 13.19 2.66
C SER A 40 13.30 12.98 1.82
N ASN A 41 12.42 13.97 1.73
CA ASN A 41 11.32 13.91 0.78
C ASN A 41 11.85 13.52 -0.60
N SER A 42 13.11 13.76 -0.94
CA SER A 42 13.74 13.45 -2.22
C SER A 42 13.84 11.97 -2.63
N ALA A 43 13.56 10.99 -1.76
CA ALA A 43 13.65 9.57 -2.13
C ALA A 43 12.31 9.05 -2.68
N PRO A 44 12.26 8.46 -3.90
CA PRO A 44 11.04 7.87 -4.44
C PRO A 44 10.54 6.72 -3.57
N TYR A 45 9.21 6.61 -3.42
CA TYR A 45 8.61 5.42 -2.80
C TYR A 45 9.05 4.17 -3.57
N THR A 46 9.54 3.19 -2.81
CA THR A 46 9.87 1.85 -3.30
C THR A 46 8.70 0.91 -3.06
N ASN A 47 8.67 -0.24 -3.74
CA ASN A 47 7.60 -1.23 -3.54
C ASN A 47 7.54 -1.76 -2.10
N ASN A 48 8.66 -1.71 -1.38
CA ASN A 48 8.81 -2.22 -0.02
C ASN A 48 9.85 -1.40 0.72
N HIS A 49 9.93 -1.52 2.05
CA HIS A 49 10.86 -0.77 2.90
C HIS A 49 10.72 0.75 2.75
N THR A 50 9.47 1.22 2.68
CA THR A 50 9.13 2.64 2.51
C THR A 50 8.11 3.09 3.54
N TYR A 51 8.15 4.37 3.90
CA TYR A 51 7.17 4.99 4.79
C TYR A 51 6.06 5.58 3.94
N ILE A 52 4.80 5.30 4.28
CA ILE A 52 3.63 5.80 3.55
C ILE A 52 2.78 6.67 4.48
N PRO A 53 2.48 7.94 4.11
CA PRO A 53 1.56 8.79 4.85
C PRO A 53 0.12 8.36 4.66
N MET A 54 -0.67 8.44 5.72
CA MET A 54 -2.12 8.22 5.69
C MET A 54 -2.87 9.52 5.38
N ALA A 55 -3.95 9.41 4.62
CA ALA A 55 -4.83 10.51 4.24
C ALA A 55 -5.74 11.00 5.37
N ASN A 56 -5.90 10.23 6.45
CA ASN A 56 -6.83 10.51 7.54
C ASN A 56 -6.17 10.49 8.95
N PRO A 57 -5.11 11.28 9.19
CA PRO A 57 -4.51 11.38 10.51
C PRO A 57 -5.50 11.84 11.59
N PRO A 58 -5.26 11.52 12.88
CA PRO A 58 -4.13 10.75 13.41
C PRO A 58 -4.23 9.26 13.08
N ILE A 59 -3.09 8.57 12.95
CA ILE A 59 -3.07 7.11 12.73
C ILE A 59 -3.30 6.38 14.07
N ARG A 60 -3.75 5.12 14.02
CA ARG A 60 -4.04 4.34 15.23
C ARG A 60 -2.80 4.07 16.06
N PHE A 61 -1.70 3.72 15.41
CA PHE A 61 -0.42 3.45 16.06
C PHE A 61 0.54 4.59 15.79
N SER A 62 0.39 5.69 16.50
CA SER A 62 1.34 6.80 16.38
C SER A 62 2.74 6.36 16.81
N SER A 63 3.75 6.75 16.03
CA SER A 63 5.15 6.59 16.43
C SER A 63 5.57 7.74 17.32
N THR A 64 6.21 7.44 18.45
CA THR A 64 6.87 8.46 19.29
C THR A 64 8.10 9.09 18.62
N TYR A 65 8.64 8.49 17.55
CA TYR A 65 9.86 8.94 16.89
C TYR A 65 9.61 9.81 15.65
N LEU A 66 8.65 9.42 14.80
CA LEU A 66 8.29 10.17 13.59
C LEU A 66 7.06 11.07 13.78
N GLY A 67 6.25 10.80 14.80
CA GLY A 67 4.88 11.31 14.86
C GLY A 67 3.97 10.65 13.82
N ASP A 68 2.74 11.13 13.75
CA ASP A 68 1.81 10.84 12.65
C ASP A 68 2.28 11.54 11.36
N PRO A 69 1.92 11.04 10.15
CA PRO A 69 0.90 10.03 9.86
C PRO A 69 1.40 8.79 9.13
N TYR A 70 2.57 8.24 9.48
CA TYR A 70 3.24 7.21 8.65
C TYR A 70 3.11 5.78 9.16
N TYR A 71 2.87 4.85 8.24
CA TYR A 71 3.17 3.43 8.41
C TYR A 71 4.41 3.04 7.60
N TYR A 72 5.13 2.01 8.04
CA TYR A 72 6.29 1.48 7.32
C TYR A 72 5.97 0.15 6.65
N VAL A 73 6.09 0.07 5.33
CA VAL A 73 5.94 -1.18 4.58
C VAL A 73 7.19 -2.03 4.81
N ASN A 74 7.05 -3.18 5.49
CA ASN A 74 8.14 -4.07 5.84
C ASN A 74 7.82 -5.54 5.51
N LEU A 75 8.06 -5.92 4.26
CA LEU A 75 7.74 -7.25 3.73
C LEU A 75 9.04 -8.02 3.45
N THR A 76 9.61 -8.66 4.48
CA THR A 76 10.99 -9.17 4.44
C THR A 76 11.22 -10.43 3.60
N LYS A 77 10.16 -11.10 3.14
CA LYS A 77 10.24 -12.32 2.30
C LYS A 77 9.56 -12.08 0.96
N PRO A 78 10.01 -12.71 -0.15
CA PRO A 78 9.40 -12.52 -1.47
C PRO A 78 7.89 -12.78 -1.54
N THR A 79 7.38 -13.71 -0.72
CA THR A 79 5.94 -14.00 -0.58
C THR A 79 5.38 -13.55 0.78
N GLY A 80 6.15 -12.74 1.52
CA GLY A 80 5.81 -12.31 2.88
C GLY A 80 4.51 -11.51 2.90
N GLY A 81 3.63 -11.85 3.83
CA GLY A 81 2.39 -11.10 4.06
C GLY A 81 1.21 -11.41 3.13
N LEU A 82 1.43 -12.11 2.01
CA LEU A 82 0.43 -12.36 0.96
C LEU A 82 -0.52 -13.54 1.24
N ASN A 83 -0.44 -14.16 2.42
CA ASN A 83 -1.05 -15.46 2.68
C ASN A 83 -2.26 -15.44 3.63
N ALA A 84 -2.61 -14.29 4.20
CA ALA A 84 -3.56 -14.24 5.31
C ALA A 84 -4.72 -13.25 5.08
N LEU A 85 -4.46 -12.10 4.47
CA LEU A 85 -5.44 -11.04 4.31
C LEU A 85 -6.16 -11.15 2.96
N HIS A 86 -7.49 -11.10 2.96
CA HIS A 86 -8.29 -11.24 1.73
C HIS A 86 -9.43 -10.24 1.67
N ILE A 87 -9.79 -9.84 0.44
CA ILE A 87 -11.02 -9.09 0.15
C ILE A 87 -12.11 -10.07 -0.32
N THR A 88 -13.31 -9.96 0.25
CA THR A 88 -14.46 -10.81 -0.07
C THR A 88 -15.77 -10.02 -0.06
N ASN A 89 -16.77 -10.43 -0.83
CA ASN A 89 -18.15 -9.94 -0.72
C ASN A 89 -19.01 -10.78 0.24
N ASN A 90 -18.46 -11.88 0.76
CA ASN A 90 -19.19 -12.84 1.58
C ASN A 90 -18.38 -13.16 2.83
N THR A 91 -18.92 -12.81 3.99
CA THR A 91 -18.26 -13.04 5.29
C THR A 91 -18.14 -14.51 5.64
N ALA A 92 -18.84 -15.42 4.94
CA ALA A 92 -18.68 -16.86 5.07
C ALA A 92 -17.59 -17.45 4.15
N ASP A 93 -17.11 -16.69 3.16
CA ASP A 93 -16.02 -17.10 2.26
C ASP A 93 -14.76 -16.24 2.50
N PHE A 94 -13.89 -16.76 3.38
CA PHE A 94 -12.72 -16.05 3.88
C PHE A 94 -11.51 -16.09 2.96
N LYS A 95 -11.54 -16.84 1.86
CA LYS A 95 -10.38 -16.94 0.94
C LYS A 95 -10.38 -15.86 -0.13
N GLY A 96 -11.40 -15.00 -0.10
CA GLY A 96 -11.57 -13.89 -1.02
C GLY A 96 -11.66 -14.31 -2.47
N PHE A 97 -11.89 -13.33 -3.32
CA PHE A 97 -11.87 -13.50 -4.76
C PHE A 97 -11.65 -12.14 -5.43
N CYS A 98 -11.33 -12.17 -6.71
CA CYS A 98 -11.20 -10.98 -7.53
C CYS A 98 -12.59 -10.57 -8.02
N ASP A 99 -13.10 -9.45 -7.53
CA ASP A 99 -14.39 -8.89 -7.95
C ASP A 99 -14.20 -7.67 -8.85
N GLN A 100 -15.12 -7.52 -9.79
CA GLN A 100 -15.23 -6.35 -10.66
C GLN A 100 -16.69 -5.91 -10.75
N THR A 101 -16.92 -4.63 -10.52
CA THR A 101 -18.25 -4.03 -10.56
C THR A 101 -18.26 -2.69 -11.29
N ASN A 102 -19.43 -2.28 -11.75
CA ASN A 102 -19.69 -0.92 -12.23
C ASN A 102 -20.47 -0.07 -11.22
N ALA A 103 -20.83 -0.63 -10.06
CA ALA A 103 -21.54 0.11 -9.04
C ALA A 103 -20.61 1.11 -8.35
N LEU A 104 -21.00 2.40 -8.40
CA LEU A 104 -20.28 3.50 -7.74
C LEU A 104 -20.40 3.43 -6.21
N SER A 105 -21.35 2.67 -5.69
CA SER A 105 -21.44 2.35 -4.27
C SER A 105 -21.49 0.85 -4.06
N GLY A 106 -20.93 0.40 -2.95
CA GLY A 106 -20.86 -1.02 -2.65
C GLY A 106 -20.27 -1.32 -1.29
N THR A 107 -20.17 -2.61 -1.00
CA THR A 107 -19.60 -3.13 0.24
C THR A 107 -18.71 -4.31 -0.09
N PHE A 108 -17.55 -4.34 0.53
CA PHE A 108 -16.72 -5.53 0.62
C PHE A 108 -16.23 -5.70 2.06
N TYR A 109 -15.65 -6.86 2.32
CA TYR A 109 -15.18 -7.26 3.62
C TYR A 109 -13.71 -7.66 3.55
N VAL A 110 -12.98 -7.41 4.62
CA VAL A 110 -11.61 -7.85 4.82
C VAL A 110 -11.62 -9.01 5.79
N SER A 111 -11.11 -10.15 5.33
CA SER A 111 -11.03 -11.38 6.10
C SER A 111 -9.58 -11.77 6.37
N ASP A 112 -9.38 -12.50 7.46
CA ASP A 112 -8.07 -13.00 7.87
C ASP A 112 -8.14 -14.53 8.06
N THR A 113 -7.32 -15.25 7.30
CA THR A 113 -7.15 -16.72 7.39
C THR A 113 -5.84 -17.14 8.07
N GLY A 114 -5.09 -16.18 8.61
CA GLY A 114 -3.83 -16.37 9.31
C GLY A 114 -3.98 -17.09 10.64
N GLY A 115 -2.92 -17.80 11.03
CA GLY A 115 -2.89 -18.60 12.27
C GLY A 115 -2.74 -17.78 13.56
N LYS A 116 -2.49 -16.48 13.46
CA LYS A 116 -2.34 -15.57 14.62
C LYS A 116 -3.70 -15.17 15.21
N GLY A 117 -4.78 -15.27 14.43
CA GLY A 117 -6.15 -15.04 14.90
C GLY A 117 -6.76 -13.68 14.54
N GLY A 118 -6.02 -12.78 13.90
CA GLY A 118 -6.49 -11.44 13.54
C GLY A 118 -5.34 -10.47 13.29
N GLU A 119 -5.63 -9.33 12.69
CA GLU A 119 -4.67 -8.24 12.47
C GLU A 119 -5.08 -6.99 13.23
N ASP A 120 -4.15 -6.36 13.96
CA ASP A 120 -4.46 -5.26 14.88
C ASP A 120 -5.14 -4.10 14.16
N ASP A 121 -4.67 -3.73 12.97
CA ASP A 121 -5.21 -2.62 12.19
C ASP A 121 -5.19 -2.91 10.68
N ILE A 122 -6.27 -2.51 10.00
CA ILE A 122 -6.40 -2.56 8.55
C ILE A 122 -6.11 -1.20 7.95
N ILE A 123 -5.43 -1.21 6.81
CA ILE A 123 -5.10 -0.01 6.04
C ILE A 123 -5.64 -0.21 4.63
N LEU A 124 -6.50 0.70 4.18
CA LEU A 124 -7.10 0.68 2.85
C LEU A 124 -6.25 1.48 1.87
N LEU A 125 -5.87 0.87 0.75
CA LEU A 125 -5.30 1.54 -0.40
C LEU A 125 -6.36 1.66 -1.49
N ILE A 126 -6.65 2.89 -1.90
CA ILE A 126 -7.53 3.23 -3.01
C ILE A 126 -6.63 3.68 -4.16
N ALA A 127 -6.65 2.94 -5.26
CA ALA A 127 -5.89 3.25 -6.46
C ALA A 127 -6.82 3.75 -7.55
N VAL A 128 -6.58 4.98 -8.02
CA VAL A 128 -7.40 5.66 -9.02
C VAL A 128 -6.60 5.87 -10.28
N ASN A 129 -7.08 5.33 -11.40
CA ASN A 129 -6.56 5.60 -12.73
C ASN A 129 -7.55 6.50 -13.50
N SER A 130 -7.00 7.41 -14.30
CA SER A 130 -7.70 8.09 -15.38
C SER A 130 -6.87 7.96 -16.67
N SER A 131 -7.53 7.99 -17.82
CA SER A 131 -6.86 8.15 -19.12
C SER A 131 -6.39 9.59 -19.36
N GLU A 132 -6.91 10.57 -18.61
CA GLU A 132 -6.61 12.00 -18.78
C GLU A 132 -6.07 12.63 -17.47
N PRO A 133 -4.86 13.23 -17.47
CA PRO A 133 -4.25 13.77 -16.25
C PRO A 133 -5.05 14.89 -15.56
N THR A 134 -5.85 15.66 -16.29
CA THR A 134 -6.68 16.75 -15.74
C THR A 134 -8.00 16.27 -15.14
N ASP A 135 -8.36 15.01 -15.36
CA ASP A 135 -9.65 14.44 -14.97
C ASP A 135 -9.55 13.67 -13.64
N ILE A 136 -8.36 13.18 -13.31
CA ILE A 136 -8.08 12.53 -12.03
C ILE A 136 -8.31 13.46 -10.82
N SER A 137 -8.32 14.79 -11.03
CA SER A 137 -8.63 15.79 -10.00
C SER A 137 -10.11 15.84 -9.60
N ASN A 138 -11.02 15.29 -10.42
CA ASN A 138 -12.45 15.27 -10.13
C ASN A 138 -12.83 14.14 -9.16
N PHE A 139 -11.90 13.25 -8.82
CA PHE A 139 -12.18 12.11 -7.98
C PHE A 139 -12.65 12.52 -6.59
N SER A 140 -13.75 11.93 -6.15
CA SER A 140 -14.22 12.01 -4.77
C SER A 140 -14.93 10.72 -4.37
N ILE A 141 -14.65 10.27 -3.15
CA ILE A 141 -15.18 9.03 -2.59
C ILE A 141 -15.47 9.22 -1.10
N ASN A 142 -16.61 8.72 -0.65
CA ASN A 142 -16.87 8.50 0.77
C ASN A 142 -16.56 7.05 1.12
N ILE A 143 -15.84 6.86 2.23
CA ILE A 143 -15.47 5.58 2.80
C ILE A 143 -16.01 5.50 4.22
N LYS A 144 -16.75 4.43 4.50
CA LYS A 144 -17.27 4.13 5.82
C LYS A 144 -16.92 2.73 6.24
N GLU A 145 -16.33 2.60 7.42
CA GLU A 145 -15.74 1.33 7.83
C GLU A 145 -16.17 0.91 9.22
N ARG A 146 -16.26 -0.41 9.41
CA ARG A 146 -16.71 -1.03 10.67
C ARG A 146 -15.95 -2.31 10.91
N GLY A 147 -15.66 -2.61 12.16
CA GLY A 147 -14.86 -3.77 12.52
C GLY A 147 -14.41 -3.71 13.96
N TYR A 148 -13.28 -4.36 14.26
CA TYR A 148 -12.91 -4.66 15.63
C TYR A 148 -11.75 -3.83 16.13
N TYR A 149 -11.91 -3.30 17.34
CA TYR A 149 -10.87 -2.58 18.05
C TYR A 149 -10.48 -3.35 19.31
N TRP A 150 -9.18 -3.43 19.58
CA TRP A 150 -8.64 -3.90 20.85
C TRP A 150 -7.29 -3.23 21.11
N ILE A 151 -6.82 -3.35 22.35
CA ILE A 151 -5.46 -2.99 22.73
C ILE A 151 -4.54 -4.15 22.29
N PRO A 152 -3.55 -3.92 21.41
CA PRO A 152 -2.63 -4.96 20.94
C PRO A 152 -1.98 -5.71 22.09
N THR A 153 -1.86 -7.04 21.96
CA THR A 153 -1.22 -7.90 22.96
C THR A 153 0.22 -8.19 22.59
N SER A 154 1.05 -8.58 23.56
CA SER A 154 2.44 -9.02 23.30
C SER A 154 2.53 -10.24 22.38
N THR A 155 1.46 -11.03 22.29
CA THR A 155 1.36 -12.19 21.39
C THR A 155 0.92 -11.82 19.98
N GLY A 156 0.47 -10.58 19.76
CA GLY A 156 -0.08 -10.11 18.48
C GLY A 156 -1.46 -10.64 18.12
N SER A 157 -2.05 -11.51 18.95
CA SER A 157 -3.41 -12.03 18.76
C SER A 157 -4.46 -11.16 19.46
N PRO A 158 -5.70 -11.08 18.93
CA PRO A 158 -6.83 -10.50 19.64
C PRO A 158 -7.09 -11.20 20.99
N ASN A 159 -7.58 -10.45 21.98
CA ASN A 159 -7.97 -10.96 23.30
C ASN A 159 -9.52 -10.99 23.43
N GLN A 160 -10.04 -11.28 24.64
CA GLN A 160 -11.51 -11.31 24.88
C GLN A 160 -12.16 -9.91 24.91
N THR A 161 -11.38 -8.83 25.00
CA THR A 161 -11.89 -7.47 25.18
C THR A 161 -11.96 -6.72 23.85
N VAL A 162 -12.35 -7.40 22.77
CA VAL A 162 -12.57 -6.76 21.46
C VAL A 162 -13.87 -5.97 21.48
N VAL A 163 -13.85 -4.81 20.82
CA VAL A 163 -15.00 -3.90 20.74
C VAL A 163 -15.32 -3.69 19.27
N TYR A 164 -16.56 -3.94 18.87
CA TYR A 164 -17.02 -3.60 17.52
C TYR A 164 -17.26 -2.09 17.41
N LYS A 165 -16.70 -1.48 16.35
CA LYS A 165 -16.84 -0.06 16.04
C LYS A 165 -17.69 0.12 14.79
N ASP A 166 -18.76 0.91 14.93
CA ASP A 166 -19.67 1.27 13.85
C ASP A 166 -20.10 2.75 13.95
N PRO A 167 -19.58 3.64 13.09
CA PRO A 167 -18.38 3.46 12.27
C PRO A 167 -17.09 3.54 13.10
N SER A 168 -15.99 2.99 12.56
CA SER A 168 -14.64 3.36 12.98
C SER A 168 -14.22 4.68 12.34
N ILE A 169 -14.43 4.79 11.03
CA ILE A 169 -14.25 6.02 10.25
C ILE A 169 -15.43 6.19 9.28
N ASP A 170 -15.75 7.44 8.98
CA ASP A 170 -16.68 7.88 7.93
C ASP A 170 -16.09 9.16 7.34
N VAL A 171 -15.36 9.02 6.24
CA VAL A 171 -14.51 10.09 5.68
C VAL A 171 -14.78 10.27 4.20
N THR A 172 -14.73 11.52 3.75
CA THR A 172 -14.73 11.85 2.32
C THR A 172 -13.32 12.21 1.90
N LEU A 173 -12.85 11.52 0.87
CA LEU A 173 -11.52 11.66 0.29
C LEU A 173 -11.66 12.17 -1.14
N ASN A 174 -10.67 12.94 -1.59
CA ASN A 174 -10.65 13.53 -2.92
C ASN A 174 -9.21 13.60 -3.47
N ALA A 175 -9.04 14.34 -4.56
CA ALA A 175 -7.73 14.49 -5.20
C ALA A 175 -6.65 15.14 -4.32
N ASP A 176 -7.00 15.95 -3.32
CA ASP A 176 -6.04 16.54 -2.38
C ASP A 176 -5.45 15.49 -1.43
N ASN A 177 -6.06 14.30 -1.37
CA ASN A 177 -5.60 13.19 -0.53
C ASN A 177 -4.69 12.21 -1.29
N TYR A 178 -4.37 12.48 -2.55
CA TYR A 178 -3.45 11.63 -3.29
C TYR A 178 -2.05 11.62 -2.63
N LEU A 179 -1.43 10.46 -2.67
CA LEU A 179 -0.05 10.25 -2.27
C LEU A 179 0.86 11.04 -3.21
N GLU A 180 1.67 11.92 -2.64
CA GLU A 180 2.66 12.73 -3.35
C GLU A 180 4.07 12.40 -2.87
N ASN A 181 5.06 12.72 -3.72
CA ASN A 181 6.47 12.66 -3.38
C ASN A 181 7.14 14.01 -3.66
N ASN A 182 7.62 14.74 -2.66
CA ASN A 182 8.13 16.13 -2.80
C ASN A 182 7.18 17.11 -3.50
N SER A 183 5.87 17.02 -3.30
CA SER A 183 4.92 17.81 -4.09
C SER A 183 5.00 17.55 -5.60
N VAL A 184 5.56 16.39 -5.98
CA VAL A 184 5.49 15.84 -7.33
C VAL A 184 4.43 14.76 -7.34
N ASP A 185 3.58 14.86 -8.35
CA ASP A 185 2.56 13.87 -8.65
C ASP A 185 3.16 12.47 -8.81
N LEU A 186 2.65 11.53 -8.03
CA LEU A 186 3.08 10.14 -8.06
C LEU A 186 2.09 9.28 -8.85
N PHE A 187 2.56 8.75 -9.97
CA PHE A 187 1.83 7.78 -10.79
C PHE A 187 2.57 6.44 -10.79
N GLN A 188 1.87 5.36 -10.47
CA GLN A 188 2.46 4.02 -10.38
C GLN A 188 1.58 2.97 -11.04
N LYS A 189 2.19 1.97 -11.67
CA LYS A 189 1.49 0.78 -12.21
C LYS A 189 1.44 -0.39 -11.23
N TRP A 190 2.09 -0.27 -10.07
CA TRP A 190 2.27 -1.34 -9.10
C TRP A 190 1.89 -0.86 -7.69
N LYS A 191 1.50 -1.76 -6.81
CA LYS A 191 1.23 -1.46 -5.38
C LYS A 191 2.39 -1.87 -4.48
N PHE A 192 2.41 -1.36 -3.25
CA PHE A 192 3.39 -1.76 -2.24
C PHE A 192 3.29 -3.27 -1.98
N ALA A 193 4.40 -3.98 -2.13
CA ALA A 193 4.47 -5.42 -2.11
C ALA A 193 5.92 -5.91 -1.94
N PRO A 194 6.15 -7.18 -1.56
CA PRO A 194 7.50 -7.66 -1.33
C PRO A 194 8.36 -7.72 -2.60
N THR A 195 7.71 -7.88 -3.77
CA THR A 195 8.35 -7.91 -5.08
C THR A 195 8.09 -6.62 -5.85
N ALA A 196 9.06 -6.21 -6.68
CA ALA A 196 8.88 -5.09 -7.60
C ALA A 196 7.77 -5.40 -8.63
N GLU A 197 7.16 -4.35 -9.17
CA GLU A 197 6.12 -4.44 -10.19
C GLU A 197 4.92 -5.35 -9.82
N TYR A 198 4.56 -5.43 -8.54
CA TYR A 198 3.40 -6.20 -8.11
C TYR A 198 2.09 -5.50 -8.58
N PRO A 199 1.17 -6.17 -9.28
CA PRO A 199 -0.04 -5.56 -9.82
C PRO A 199 -0.96 -4.98 -8.73
N ILE A 200 -1.76 -3.99 -9.12
CA ILE A 200 -2.71 -3.28 -8.27
C ILE A 200 -4.05 -4.03 -8.20
N TYR A 201 -4.49 -4.62 -9.30
CA TYR A 201 -5.73 -5.40 -9.35
C TYR A 201 -5.51 -6.73 -10.08
N CYS A 202 -6.43 -7.66 -9.89
CA CYS A 202 -6.36 -8.97 -10.52
C CYS A 202 -6.38 -8.85 -12.04
N ASP A 203 -5.53 -9.61 -12.72
CA ASP A 203 -5.44 -9.65 -14.19
C ASP A 203 -5.01 -8.33 -14.84
N GLN A 204 -4.44 -7.39 -14.07
CA GLN A 204 -3.80 -6.22 -14.63
C GLN A 204 -2.63 -6.61 -15.54
N ASP A 205 -2.61 -6.04 -16.75
CA ASP A 205 -1.46 -6.09 -17.64
C ASP A 205 -0.33 -5.19 -17.11
N MET A 206 0.85 -5.77 -16.89
CA MET A 206 2.04 -5.08 -16.37
C MET A 206 3.04 -4.65 -17.45
N GLY A 207 2.68 -4.83 -18.73
CA GLY A 207 3.48 -4.45 -19.89
C GLY A 207 3.63 -2.94 -20.09
N SER A 208 4.18 -2.55 -21.25
CA SER A 208 4.52 -1.16 -21.57
C SER A 208 3.32 -0.21 -21.72
N GLY A 209 2.09 -0.76 -21.81
CA GLY A 209 0.84 -0.01 -21.86
C GLY A 209 0.02 -0.06 -20.55
N SER A 210 0.62 -0.54 -19.45
CA SER A 210 -0.08 -0.64 -18.17
C SER A 210 -0.66 0.71 -17.74
N LEU A 211 -1.87 0.67 -17.20
CA LEU A 211 -2.49 1.81 -16.54
C LEU A 211 -1.63 2.31 -15.38
N LEU A 212 -1.65 3.62 -15.17
CA LEU A 212 -0.98 4.32 -14.08
C LEU A 212 -2.02 4.86 -13.10
N PHE A 213 -1.73 4.74 -11.81
CA PHE A 213 -2.64 5.06 -10.74
C PHE A 213 -2.04 6.09 -9.79
N LYS A 214 -2.91 6.97 -9.27
CA LYS A 214 -2.66 7.72 -8.04
C LYS A 214 -3.26 6.94 -6.87
N PHE A 215 -2.62 7.05 -5.71
CA PHE A 215 -2.99 6.30 -4.52
C PHE A 215 -3.54 7.21 -3.44
N ILE A 216 -4.55 6.77 -2.71
CA ILE A 216 -4.96 7.31 -1.41
C ILE A 216 -4.82 6.17 -0.42
N VAL A 217 -4.17 6.42 0.71
CA VAL A 217 -3.96 5.40 1.75
C VAL A 217 -4.66 5.83 3.03
N VAL A 218 -5.48 4.96 3.61
CA VAL A 218 -6.38 5.28 4.71
C VAL A 218 -6.11 4.32 5.86
N ASP A 219 -5.97 4.85 7.07
CA ASP A 219 -5.92 4.06 8.30
C ASP A 219 -7.36 3.81 8.78
N ASN A 220 -7.74 2.54 8.90
CA ASN A 220 -9.11 2.17 9.24
C ASN A 220 -9.39 2.29 10.74
N LYS A 221 -8.35 2.30 11.58
CA LYS A 221 -8.38 2.33 13.06
C LYS A 221 -9.03 1.12 13.70
N ILE A 222 -9.24 0.06 12.93
CA ILE A 222 -9.83 -1.22 13.30
C ILE A 222 -9.11 -2.36 12.59
N GLY A 223 -9.08 -3.50 13.26
CA GLY A 223 -8.49 -4.73 12.80
C GLY A 223 -9.51 -5.78 12.37
N THR A 224 -9.00 -6.92 11.92
CA THR A 224 -9.76 -8.13 11.61
C THR A 224 -9.61 -9.18 12.70
N ILE A 225 -10.61 -10.04 12.83
CA ILE A 225 -10.55 -11.24 13.66
C ILE A 225 -10.78 -12.44 12.76
N ASN A 226 -9.90 -13.44 12.83
CA ASN A 226 -10.17 -14.74 12.22
C ASN A 226 -11.26 -15.43 13.05
N GLY A 227 -12.50 -15.39 12.55
CA GLY A 227 -13.64 -15.86 13.31
C GLY A 227 -13.60 -17.34 13.66
N THR A 228 -13.01 -18.19 12.80
CA THR A 228 -12.85 -19.62 13.11
C THR A 228 -11.93 -19.84 14.31
N TRP A 229 -10.79 -19.13 14.33
CA TRP A 229 -9.83 -19.21 15.43
C TRP A 229 -10.41 -18.61 16.72
N TYR A 230 -11.08 -17.46 16.63
CA TYR A 230 -11.59 -16.73 17.79
C TYR A 230 -12.70 -17.50 18.49
N ASN A 231 -13.63 -18.03 17.72
CA ASN A 231 -14.77 -18.80 18.21
C ASN A 231 -14.35 -20.09 18.89
N ALA A 232 -13.30 -20.75 18.37
CA ALA A 232 -12.72 -21.93 19.00
C ALA A 232 -12.02 -21.62 20.34
N LYS A 233 -11.59 -20.37 20.55
CA LYS A 233 -10.82 -19.97 21.74
C LYS A 233 -11.66 -19.29 22.82
N TYR A 234 -12.70 -18.55 22.43
CA TYR A 234 -13.48 -17.72 23.33
C TYR A 234 -14.97 -18.10 23.31
N ASP A 235 -15.75 -17.64 22.33
CA ASP A 235 -17.18 -17.98 22.17
C ASP A 235 -17.65 -17.61 20.74
N PRO A 236 -18.40 -18.48 20.04
CA PRO A 236 -18.88 -18.26 18.67
C PRO A 236 -19.84 -17.08 18.46
N ASP A 237 -20.58 -16.67 19.48
CA ASP A 237 -21.63 -15.64 19.34
C ASP A 237 -21.10 -14.21 19.55
N LEU A 238 -19.79 -14.05 19.85
CA LEU A 238 -19.20 -12.75 20.17
C LEU A 238 -18.80 -11.91 18.95
N ILE A 239 -18.81 -12.48 17.75
CA ILE A 239 -18.29 -11.79 16.55
C ILE A 239 -19.32 -11.65 15.41
N TYR A 240 -19.81 -10.43 15.23
CA TYR A 240 -20.49 -9.98 14.03
C TYR A 240 -19.67 -10.17 12.73
N ASN A 241 -20.34 -10.45 11.60
CA ASN A 241 -19.70 -10.63 10.29
C ASN A 241 -18.50 -11.60 10.28
N ASN A 242 -18.53 -12.62 11.14
CA ASN A 242 -17.45 -13.60 11.30
C ASN A 242 -16.06 -12.99 11.56
N GLY A 243 -16.01 -11.84 12.24
CA GLY A 243 -14.75 -11.17 12.57
C GLY A 243 -14.16 -10.31 11.44
N THR A 244 -14.82 -10.23 10.29
CA THR A 244 -14.36 -9.42 9.15
C THR A 244 -14.53 -7.92 9.37
N THR A 245 -13.65 -7.12 8.76
CA THR A 245 -13.81 -5.67 8.66
C THR A 245 -14.69 -5.35 7.46
N LYS A 246 -15.77 -4.59 7.66
CA LYS A 246 -16.68 -4.13 6.60
C LYS A 246 -16.22 -2.78 6.08
N ILE A 247 -16.07 -2.67 4.76
CA ILE A 247 -15.75 -1.42 4.06
C ILE A 247 -16.90 -1.10 3.11
N GLU A 248 -17.52 0.05 3.31
CA GLU A 248 -18.52 0.63 2.42
C GLU A 248 -17.87 1.77 1.66
N TYR A 249 -18.06 1.78 0.34
CA TYR A 249 -17.59 2.86 -0.52
C TYR A 249 -18.75 3.50 -1.25
N ASN A 250 -18.63 4.80 -1.50
CA ASN A 250 -19.55 5.57 -2.33
C ASN A 250 -18.74 6.60 -3.13
N ILE A 251 -18.45 6.28 -4.39
CA ILE A 251 -17.76 7.15 -5.33
C ILE A 251 -18.73 8.26 -5.73
N LEU A 252 -18.45 9.47 -5.25
CA LEU A 252 -19.28 10.66 -5.45
C LEU A 252 -19.00 11.31 -6.80
N SER A 253 -17.77 11.16 -7.29
CA SER A 253 -17.32 11.63 -8.59
C SER A 253 -16.13 10.78 -9.02
N ALA A 254 -16.21 10.20 -10.21
CA ALA A 254 -15.14 9.39 -10.80
C ALA A 254 -14.49 10.16 -11.95
N PRO A 255 -13.20 9.92 -12.24
CA PRO A 255 -12.65 10.30 -13.54
C PRO A 255 -13.44 9.61 -14.67
N SER A 256 -13.43 10.23 -15.84
CA SER A 256 -14.11 9.88 -17.09
C SER A 256 -14.14 8.40 -17.47
N ASP A 257 -14.98 8.12 -18.47
CA ASP A 257 -15.22 6.81 -19.06
C ASP A 257 -13.92 6.02 -19.25
N LYS A 258 -13.84 4.87 -18.58
CA LYS A 258 -12.71 3.91 -18.48
C LYS A 258 -11.79 4.10 -17.27
N ALA A 259 -12.09 4.99 -16.32
CA ALA A 259 -11.41 4.98 -15.04
C ALA A 259 -11.38 3.57 -14.41
N ARG A 260 -10.32 3.30 -13.64
CA ARG A 260 -10.20 2.10 -12.81
C ARG A 260 -9.98 2.56 -11.38
N ILE A 261 -10.86 2.13 -10.48
CA ILE A 261 -10.74 2.40 -9.05
C ILE A 261 -10.57 1.04 -8.36
N ALA A 262 -9.35 0.72 -7.96
CA ALA A 262 -9.01 -0.56 -7.33
C ALA A 262 -8.79 -0.38 -5.84
N PHE A 263 -9.31 -1.30 -5.04
CA PHE A 263 -9.09 -1.34 -3.60
C PHE A 263 -8.16 -2.50 -3.24
N ASN A 264 -7.20 -2.19 -2.37
CA ASN A 264 -6.30 -3.15 -1.76
C ASN A 264 -6.26 -2.92 -0.25
N VAL A 265 -5.91 -3.95 0.48
CA VAL A 265 -5.87 -3.92 1.93
C VAL A 265 -4.52 -4.36 2.42
N TYR A 266 -4.07 -3.68 3.46
CA TYR A 266 -2.85 -3.96 4.21
C TYR A 266 -3.22 -4.15 5.68
N ALA A 267 -2.33 -4.79 6.42
CA ALA A 267 -2.48 -4.92 7.86
C ALA A 267 -1.18 -4.56 8.59
N ALA A 268 -1.36 -3.78 9.66
CA ALA A 268 -0.31 -3.40 10.58
C ALA A 268 -0.54 -4.04 11.95
N ASN A 269 0.56 -4.42 12.59
CA ASN A 269 0.52 -4.96 13.95
C ASN A 269 1.56 -4.32 14.84
N ASN A 270 1.10 -3.75 15.94
CA ASN A 270 1.90 -2.87 16.78
C ASN A 270 2.97 -3.63 17.58
N GLN A 271 2.74 -4.91 17.90
CA GLN A 271 3.59 -5.68 18.83
C GLN A 271 4.40 -6.82 18.20
N THR A 272 4.38 -6.97 16.86
CA THR A 272 5.18 -8.01 16.20
C THR A 272 6.66 -7.62 16.16
N SER A 273 7.56 -8.61 16.18
CA SER A 273 9.01 -8.36 16.10
C SER A 273 9.40 -7.57 14.85
N LEU A 274 8.64 -7.69 13.75
CA LEU A 274 8.85 -6.97 12.50
C LEU A 274 8.45 -5.49 12.57
N GLY A 275 7.55 -5.10 13.49
CA GLY A 275 7.18 -3.71 13.74
C GLY A 275 8.17 -2.95 14.64
N LYS A 276 9.02 -3.66 15.38
CA LYS A 276 9.97 -3.07 16.36
C LYS A 276 11.28 -2.58 15.74
N GLU A 277 11.57 -2.96 14.50
CA GLU A 277 12.80 -2.57 13.79
C GLU A 277 12.66 -1.24 13.03
N SER A 278 11.46 -0.65 13.00
CA SER A 278 11.15 0.59 12.28
C SER A 278 10.80 1.74 13.21
N LEU A 279 11.00 2.97 12.72
CA LEU A 279 10.59 4.19 13.39
C LEU A 279 9.08 4.47 13.24
N ALA A 280 8.32 3.59 12.58
CA ALA A 280 6.86 3.61 12.47
C ALA A 280 6.29 2.18 12.60
N PRO A 281 4.99 2.02 12.90
CA PRO A 281 4.37 0.70 12.92
C PRO A 281 4.50 0.01 11.56
N GLY A 282 4.79 -1.28 11.59
CA GLY A 282 5.03 -2.08 10.40
C GLY A 282 3.75 -2.58 9.75
N ILE A 283 3.60 -2.35 8.45
CA ILE A 283 2.73 -3.11 7.56
C ILE A 283 3.47 -4.37 7.15
N ASN A 284 2.90 -5.53 7.46
CA ASN A 284 3.52 -6.84 7.18
C ASN A 284 2.59 -7.82 6.45
N TRP A 285 1.33 -7.45 6.23
CA TRP A 285 0.33 -8.26 5.53
C TRP A 285 -0.40 -7.43 4.49
N LEU A 286 -0.83 -8.07 3.42
CA LEU A 286 -1.57 -7.47 2.32
C LEU A 286 -2.39 -8.51 1.55
N ASN A 287 -3.44 -8.07 0.86
CA ASN A 287 -4.14 -8.95 -0.07
C ASN A 287 -3.28 -9.32 -1.27
N MET A 288 -3.37 -10.55 -1.72
CA MET A 288 -2.73 -11.04 -2.94
C MET A 288 -3.65 -10.81 -4.13
N VAL A 289 -3.22 -10.16 -5.22
CA VAL A 289 -4.07 -9.96 -6.42
C VAL A 289 -3.73 -10.93 -7.56
N TYR A 290 -2.62 -11.63 -7.44
CA TYR A 290 -2.28 -12.76 -8.32
C TYR A 290 -1.51 -13.82 -7.53
N SER A 291 -1.86 -15.08 -7.77
CA SER A 291 -1.12 -16.24 -7.25
C SER A 291 0.07 -16.53 -8.16
N TYR A 292 1.24 -16.76 -7.56
CA TYR A 292 2.43 -17.27 -8.27
C TYR A 292 2.22 -18.74 -8.70
N ASP A 293 1.43 -19.51 -7.95
CA ASP A 293 1.01 -20.87 -8.30
C ASP A 293 -0.09 -20.81 -9.36
N GLN A 294 0.29 -20.57 -10.61
CA GLN A 294 -0.56 -20.89 -11.74
C GLN A 294 -0.62 -22.42 -11.86
N ARG A 295 -1.69 -23.04 -11.38
CA ARG A 295 -2.05 -24.36 -11.89
C ARG A 295 -2.50 -24.16 -13.33
N THR A 296 -1.88 -24.90 -14.23
CA THR A 296 -2.09 -24.90 -15.69
C THR A 296 -3.47 -25.41 -16.12
N ASP A 297 -4.44 -25.53 -15.21
CA ASP A 297 -5.76 -26.15 -15.44
C ASP A 297 -6.92 -25.15 -15.50
N GLY A 298 -6.66 -23.84 -15.43
CA GLY A 298 -7.70 -22.81 -15.63
C GLY A 298 -8.78 -22.76 -14.54
N LEU A 299 -8.55 -23.39 -13.38
CA LEU A 299 -9.43 -23.32 -12.22
C LEU A 299 -8.97 -22.22 -11.26
N ILE A 300 -9.95 -21.42 -10.80
CA ILE A 300 -9.92 -20.32 -9.81
C ILE A 300 -8.59 -20.16 -9.08
N LYS A 301 -7.93 -19.00 -9.24
CA LYS A 301 -6.72 -18.58 -8.53
C LYS A 301 -6.95 -18.64 -7.01
N PRO A 302 -6.54 -19.70 -6.29
CA PRO A 302 -6.87 -19.80 -4.88
C PRO A 302 -6.15 -18.67 -4.13
N ASN A 303 -6.89 -17.96 -3.28
CA ASN A 303 -6.41 -16.88 -2.40
C ASN A 303 -6.03 -15.56 -3.09
N SER A 304 -6.30 -15.37 -4.40
CA SER A 304 -6.21 -14.03 -5.00
C SER A 304 -7.50 -13.26 -4.73
N SER A 305 -7.39 -12.03 -4.25
CA SER A 305 -8.51 -11.16 -3.96
C SER A 305 -8.20 -9.70 -4.27
N GLY A 306 -9.22 -8.99 -4.73
CA GLY A 306 -9.15 -7.58 -5.10
C GLY A 306 -10.55 -7.07 -5.43
N TRP A 307 -10.78 -5.78 -5.24
CA TRP A 307 -12.05 -5.15 -5.62
C TRP A 307 -11.78 -4.07 -6.65
N LEU A 308 -12.35 -4.22 -7.84
CA LEU A 308 -12.19 -3.26 -8.93
C LEU A 308 -13.54 -2.63 -9.30
N VAL A 309 -13.59 -1.31 -9.30
CA VAL A 309 -14.71 -0.54 -9.84
C VAL A 309 -14.32 0.02 -11.21
N ILE A 310 -15.18 -0.24 -12.19
CA ILE A 310 -15.15 0.34 -13.52
C ILE A 310 -16.42 1.19 -13.67
N PRO A 311 -16.34 2.52 -13.42
CA PRO A 311 -17.48 3.40 -13.58
C PRO A 311 -18.15 3.20 -14.95
N PRO A 312 -19.49 3.22 -15.02
CA PRO A 312 -20.20 3.16 -16.30
C PRO A 312 -19.80 4.38 -17.14
N SER A 313 -19.75 4.21 -18.46
CA SER A 313 -19.66 5.34 -19.37
C SER A 313 -20.92 6.19 -19.28
N GLU A 314 -20.80 7.51 -19.19
CA GLU A 314 -21.95 8.42 -19.29
C GLU A 314 -22.62 8.39 -20.68
#